data_AF-A0A3C0T9U8-F1
#
_entry.id   AF-A0A3C0T9U8-F1
#
_cell.length_a   1.000
_cell.length_b   1.000
_cell.length_c   1.000
_cell.angle_alpha   90.00
_cell.angle_beta   90.00
_cell.angle_gamma   90.00
#
_symmetry.space_group_name_H-M   'P 1'
#
loop_
_entity.id
_entity.type
_entity.pdbx_description
1 polymer ?
#
loop_
_entity_poly.entity_id
_entity_poly.type
_entity_poly.pdbx_seq_one_letter_code
_entity_poly.pdbx_strand_id
1 'polypeptide(L)'
;FYRGTDIVKAIAMGANAVGLGRLEAWAMAAGGAPAVVQCLDLLKAEITEVLALCGVNSFKELDESFVTDAQPAVPPSVYSAFPLLNLENKGY
;
A
#
# COMPACT_ATOMS: atom_id res chain seq x y z
N PHE A 1 3.19 0.04 1.64
CA PHE A 1 2.75 1.35 1.15
C PHE A 1 3.29 1.58 -0.25
N TYR A 2 2.67 0.92 -1.22
CA TYR A 2 2.89 1.10 -2.66
C TYR A 2 1.60 1.43 -3.42
N ARG A 3 0.45 1.39 -2.73
CA ARG A 3 -0.89 1.66 -3.28
C ARG A 3 -1.65 2.66 -2.40
N GLY A 4 -2.62 3.35 -2.99
CA GLY A 4 -3.57 4.20 -2.27
C GLY A 4 -4.37 3.43 -1.22
N THR A 5 -4.71 2.15 -1.47
CA THR A 5 -5.38 1.28 -0.49
C THR A 5 -4.53 1.00 0.74
N ASP A 6 -3.20 0.93 0.63
CA ASP A 6 -2.34 0.76 1.81
C ASP A 6 -2.48 1.98 2.73
N ILE A 7 -2.48 3.19 2.16
CA ILE A 7 -2.60 4.46 2.88
C ILE A 7 -3.98 4.54 3.55
N VAL A 8 -5.05 4.31 2.79
CA VAL A 8 -6.43 4.35 3.30
C VAL A 8 -6.63 3.37 4.46
N LYS A 9 -6.12 2.13 4.36
CA LYS A 9 -6.18 1.15 5.45
C LYS A 9 -5.45 1.64 6.69
N ALA A 10 -4.25 2.20 6.56
CA ALA A 10 -3.51 2.71 7.72
C ALA A 10 -4.25 3.87 8.42
N ILE A 11 -4.84 4.79 7.65
CA ILE A 11 -5.65 5.87 8.21
C ILE A 11 -6.91 5.32 8.91
N ALA A 12 -7.61 4.36 8.28
CA ALA A 12 -8.76 3.68 8.88
C ALA A 12 -8.40 2.98 10.22
N MET A 13 -7.18 2.45 10.33
CA MET A 13 -6.62 1.88 11.57
C MET A 13 -6.04 2.95 12.54
N GLY A 14 -6.36 4.23 12.34
CA GLY A 14 -6.02 5.31 13.28
C GLY A 14 -4.69 6.03 13.04
N ALA A 15 -4.00 5.79 11.94
CA ALA A 15 -2.79 6.56 11.61
C ALA A 15 -3.10 8.03 11.32
N ASN A 16 -2.28 8.96 11.81
CA ASN A 16 -2.38 10.38 11.46
C ASN A 16 -1.62 10.74 10.17
N ALA A 17 -0.61 9.94 9.81
CA ALA A 17 0.22 10.13 8.62
C ALA A 17 0.80 8.79 8.17
N VAL A 18 1.10 8.67 6.87
CA VAL A 18 1.73 7.50 6.26
C VAL A 18 2.98 7.94 5.50
N GLY A 19 4.14 7.46 5.93
CA GLY A 19 5.41 7.74 5.26
C GLY A 19 5.63 6.86 4.03
N LEU A 20 6.16 7.45 2.96
CA LEU A 20 6.64 6.73 1.79
C LEU A 20 8.18 6.68 1.81
N GLY A 21 8.76 5.66 1.17
CA GLY A 21 10.21 5.45 1.16
C GLY A 21 10.69 4.94 -0.19
N ARG A 22 10.81 3.61 -0.33
CA ARG A 22 11.29 2.96 -1.57
C ARG A 22 10.54 3.42 -2.82
N LEU A 23 9.24 3.67 -2.72
CA LEU A 23 8.42 4.11 -3.85
C LEU A 23 8.93 5.42 -4.46
N GLU A 24 9.16 6.44 -3.64
CA GLU A 24 9.66 7.74 -4.09
C GLU A 24 11.08 7.61 -4.65
N ALA A 25 11.93 6.80 -4.00
CA ALA A 25 13.28 6.53 -4.48
C ALA A 25 13.29 5.85 -5.86
N TRP A 26 12.37 4.91 -6.11
CA TRP A 26 12.23 4.26 -7.43
C TRP A 26 11.73 5.23 -8.49
N ALA A 27 10.73 6.07 -8.18
CA ALA A 27 10.27 7.09 -9.10
C ALA A 27 11.39 8.10 -9.43
N MET A 28 12.13 8.54 -8.42
CA MET A 28 13.29 9.42 -8.54
C MET A 28 14.35 8.83 -9.48
N ALA A 29 14.67 7.54 -9.32
CA ALA A 29 15.62 6.83 -10.16
C ALA A 29 15.10 6.62 -11.60
N ALA A 30 13.80 6.44 -11.78
CA ALA A 30 13.19 6.15 -13.08
C ALA A 30 13.11 7.39 -14.00
N GLY A 31 12.85 8.58 -13.46
CA GLY A 31 12.61 9.75 -14.30
C GLY A 31 12.81 11.10 -13.63
N GLY A 32 13.61 11.16 -12.57
CA GLY A 32 13.89 12.42 -11.90
C GLY A 32 12.72 12.92 -11.05
N ALA A 33 12.80 14.19 -10.63
CA ALA A 33 11.76 14.83 -9.85
C ALA A 33 10.37 14.83 -10.55
N PRO A 34 10.26 14.99 -11.88
CA PRO A 34 8.97 14.89 -12.58
C PRO A 34 8.28 13.54 -12.37
N ALA A 35 9.04 12.44 -12.36
CA ALA A 35 8.48 11.12 -12.12
C ALA A 35 8.01 10.93 -10.67
N VAL A 36 8.68 11.55 -9.69
CA VAL A 36 8.20 11.57 -8.29
C VAL A 36 6.86 12.29 -8.19
N VAL A 37 6.71 13.46 -8.83
CA VAL A 37 5.43 14.19 -8.86
C VAL A 37 4.34 13.32 -9.49
N GLN A 38 4.60 12.71 -10.64
CA GLN A 38 3.64 11.82 -11.29
C GLN A 38 3.26 10.63 -10.40
N CYS A 39 4.21 10.05 -9.67
CA CYS A 39 3.96 8.97 -8.73
C CYS A 39 3.03 9.41 -7.59
N LEU A 40 3.23 10.62 -7.05
CA LEU A 40 2.38 11.18 -5.99
C LEU A 40 0.97 11.52 -6.52
N ASP A 41 0.85 12.01 -7.76
CA ASP A 41 -0.44 12.27 -8.40
C ASP A 41 -1.22 10.97 -8.62
N LEU A 42 -0.55 9.89 -9.02
CA LEU A 42 -1.16 8.56 -9.15
C LEU A 42 -1.65 8.05 -7.79
N LEU A 43 -0.85 8.17 -6.73
CA LEU A 43 -1.28 7.79 -5.38
C LEU A 43 -2.51 8.60 -4.93
N LYS A 44 -2.54 9.90 -5.22
CA LYS A 44 -3.70 10.76 -4.92
C LYS A 44 -4.95 10.31 -5.67
N ALA A 45 -4.82 9.94 -6.94
CA ALA A 45 -5.93 9.40 -7.73
C ALA A 45 -6.43 8.08 -7.14
N GLU A 46 -5.53 7.13 -6.84
CA GLU A 46 -5.88 5.86 -6.21
C GLU A 46 -6.59 6.07 -4.85
N ILE A 47 -6.13 6.99 -4.00
CA ILE A 47 -6.81 7.33 -2.74
C ILE A 47 -8.24 7.81 -2.99
N THR A 48 -8.42 8.71 -3.95
CA THR A 48 -9.74 9.28 -4.29
C THR A 48 -10.70 8.20 -4.77
N GLU A 49 -10.22 7.28 -5.62
CA GLU A 49 -10.99 6.13 -6.09
C GLU A 49 -11.39 5.21 -4.92
N VAL A 50 -10.47 4.93 -3.99
CA VAL A 50 -10.76 4.07 -2.84
C VAL A 50 -11.82 4.71 -1.93
N LEU A 51 -11.71 6.01 -1.62
CA LEU A 51 -12.73 6.70 -0.82
C LEU A 51 -14.10 6.64 -1.50
N ALA A 52 -14.15 6.89 -2.81
CA ALA A 52 -15.40 6.80 -3.59
C ALA A 52 -16.00 5.38 -3.56
N LEU A 53 -15.17 4.34 -3.71
CA LEU A 53 -15.61 2.93 -3.64
C LEU A 53 -16.05 2.53 -2.22
N CYS A 54 -15.48 3.13 -1.19
CA CYS A 54 -15.92 2.99 0.20
C CYS A 54 -17.19 3.80 0.51
N GLY A 55 -17.66 4.65 -0.40
CA GLY A 55 -18.85 5.48 -0.20
C GLY A 55 -18.65 6.65 0.76
N VAL A 56 -17.40 7.12 0.91
CA VAL A 56 -17.04 8.24 1.80
C VAL A 56 -16.37 9.37 1.02
N ASN A 57 -16.43 10.59 1.53
CA ASN A 57 -15.89 11.77 0.84
C ASN A 57 -14.59 12.29 1.48
N SER A 58 -14.19 11.74 2.62
CA SER A 58 -13.02 12.20 3.35
C SER A 58 -12.44 11.13 4.27
N PHE A 59 -11.16 11.29 4.63
CA PHE A 59 -10.49 10.44 5.61
C PHE A 59 -11.15 10.46 7.00
N LYS A 60 -11.93 11.49 7.34
CA LYS A 60 -12.59 11.61 8.65
C LYS A 60 -13.76 10.65 8.83
N GLU A 61 -14.27 10.13 7.74
CA GLU A 61 -15.38 9.16 7.71
C GLU A 61 -14.87 7.71 7.77
N LEU A 62 -13.55 7.51 7.72
CA LEU A 62 -12.94 6.20 7.87
C LEU A 62 -12.74 5.86 9.35
N ASP A 63 -13.02 4.61 9.66
CA ASP A 63 -12.70 3.97 10.93
C ASP A 63 -12.35 2.49 10.69
N GLU A 64 -12.10 1.75 11.77
CA GLU A 64 -11.71 0.35 11.70
C GLU A 64 -12.76 -0.56 11.06
N SER A 65 -14.02 -0.12 10.91
CA SER A 65 -15.08 -0.92 10.25
C SER A 65 -14.87 -1.08 8.74
N PHE A 66 -14.03 -0.22 8.12
CA PHE A 66 -13.67 -0.29 6.70
C PHE A 66 -12.55 -1.28 6.41
N VAL A 67 -11.95 -1.88 7.43
CA VAL A 67 -10.92 -2.89 7.29
C VAL A 67 -11.38 -4.21 7.91
N THR A 68 -10.82 -5.30 7.40
CA THR A 68 -11.12 -6.64 7.90
C THR A 68 -9.85 -7.47 7.84
N ASP A 69 -9.75 -8.42 8.77
CA ASP A 69 -8.64 -9.35 8.78
C ASP A 69 -8.62 -10.18 7.50
N ALA A 70 -7.46 -10.20 6.85
CA ALA A 70 -7.21 -11.03 5.69
C ALA A 70 -6.35 -12.23 6.09
N GLN A 71 -6.77 -13.43 5.72
CA GLN A 71 -5.92 -14.61 5.88
C GLN A 71 -4.68 -14.47 4.98
N PRO A 72 -3.46 -14.67 5.50
CA PRO A 72 -2.27 -14.67 4.69
C PRO A 72 -2.37 -15.72 3.57
N ALA A 73 -2.00 -15.34 2.35
CA ALA A 73 -1.97 -16.30 1.23
C ALA A 73 -1.01 -17.47 1.49
N VAL A 74 0.08 -17.21 2.22
CA VAL A 74 1.06 -18.20 2.67
C VAL A 74 1.45 -17.86 4.12
N PRO A 75 1.63 -18.84 5.03
CA PRO A 75 2.11 -18.58 6.37
C PRO A 75 3.45 -17.81 6.35
N PRO A 76 3.62 -16.76 7.18
CA PRO A 76 4.86 -16.01 7.21
C PRO A 76 6.02 -16.88 7.71
N SER A 77 7.19 -16.73 7.09
CA SER A 77 8.42 -17.44 7.47
C SER A 77 9.66 -16.54 7.30
N VAL A 78 10.80 -16.94 7.86
CA VAL A 78 12.09 -16.26 7.64
C VAL A 78 12.48 -16.22 6.16
N TYR A 79 11.93 -17.12 5.34
CA TYR A 79 12.15 -17.18 3.89
C TYR A 79 11.14 -16.34 3.09
N SER A 80 10.17 -15.65 3.72
CA SER A 80 9.19 -14.83 3.00
C SER A 80 9.82 -13.69 2.18
N ALA A 81 10.99 -13.19 2.61
CA ALA A 81 11.76 -12.20 1.85
C ALA A 81 12.58 -12.82 0.70
N PHE A 82 12.79 -14.13 0.73
CA PHE A 82 13.61 -14.88 -0.21
C PHE A 82 12.88 -16.17 -0.61
N PRO A 83 11.75 -16.07 -1.34
CA PRO A 83 10.90 -17.23 -1.63
C PRO A 83 11.64 -18.34 -2.37
N LEU A 84 12.68 -17.98 -3.14
CA LEU A 84 13.53 -18.92 -3.89
C LEU A 84 14.55 -19.69 -3.03
N LEU A 85 14.74 -19.33 -1.75
CA LEU A 85 15.63 -20.06 -0.84
C LEU A 85 14.92 -21.22 -0.12
N ASN A 86 13.58 -21.25 -0.14
CA ASN A 86 12.82 -22.34 0.43
C ASN A 86 12.70 -23.48 -0.58
N LEU A 87 13.74 -24.33 -0.65
CA LEU A 87 13.83 -25.44 -1.61
C LEU A 87 12.76 -26.53 -1.40
N GLU A 88 12.16 -26.60 -0.21
CA GLU A 88 11.06 -27.51 0.11
C GLU A 88 9.71 -26.98 -0.39
N ASN A 89 9.57 -25.66 -0.50
CA ASN A 89 8.40 -25.01 -1.05
C ASN A 89 8.59 -24.86 -2.55
N LYS A 90 8.00 -25.81 -3.30
CA LYS A 90 8.10 -25.84 -4.77
C LYS A 90 7.61 -24.56 -5.46
N GLY A 91 6.85 -23.70 -4.75
CA GLY A 91 6.52 -22.35 -5.17
C GLY A 91 6.13 -22.31 -6.64
N TYR A 92 4.90 -22.76 -6.93
CA TYR A 92 4.38 -23.39 -8.16
C TYR A 92 4.38 -24.93 -8.11
#